data_AF-A0A4Y9UYE2-F1
#
_entry.id   AF-A0A4Y9UYE2-F1
#
_cell.length_a   1.000
_cell.length_b   1.000
_cell.length_c   1.000
_cell.angle_alpha   90.00
_cell.angle_beta   90.00
_cell.angle_gamma   90.00
#
_symmetry.space_group_name_H-M   'P 1'
#
loop_
_entity.id
_entity.type
_entity.pdbx_description
1 polymer ?
#
loop_
_entity_poly.entity_id
_entity_poly.type
_entity_poly.pdbx_seq_one_letter_code
_entity_poly.pdbx_strand_id
1 'polypeptide(L)'
;MVSAGIAFGQRSWDERTIVNDYDALRDYLMRQKQTEFVLSFEQIEEIIGSALPRAANRASWWDSLRSPDIQMPQREACLAAGFVATRMPDGQSVRFTKKKQRR
;
A
#
# COMPACT_ATOMS: atom_id res chain seq x y z
N MET A 1 -37.72 -6.36 47.48
CA MET A 1 -38.27 -5.64 46.31
C MET A 1 -37.26 -5.73 45.20
N VAL A 2 -37.75 -6.20 44.06
CA VAL A 2 -37.01 -6.57 42.86
C VAL A 2 -36.39 -5.36 42.16
N SER A 3 -35.15 -5.51 41.68
CA SER A 3 -34.71 -4.85 40.45
C SER A 3 -33.80 -5.82 39.72
N ALA A 4 -34.33 -6.32 38.61
CA ALA A 4 -33.74 -7.22 37.65
C ALA A 4 -33.34 -6.44 36.39
N GLY A 5 -32.40 -7.00 35.62
CA GLY A 5 -31.98 -6.56 34.28
C GLY A 5 -30.45 -6.56 34.18
N ILE A 6 -29.78 -7.68 33.90
CA ILE A 6 -29.59 -8.31 32.58
C ILE A 6 -29.30 -7.27 31.48
N ALA A 7 -28.04 -7.19 31.04
CA ALA A 7 -27.63 -7.68 29.71
C ALA A 7 -26.15 -7.36 29.44
N PHE A 8 -25.43 -8.44 29.12
CA PHE A 8 -24.16 -8.44 28.40
C PHE A 8 -24.26 -7.54 27.15
N GLY A 9 -23.27 -6.68 26.95
CA GLY A 9 -23.17 -5.80 25.79
C GLY A 9 -21.79 -5.86 25.15
N GLN A 10 -21.31 -7.06 24.81
CA GLN A 10 -20.37 -7.17 23.69
C GLN A 10 -21.12 -6.76 22.42
N ARG A 11 -20.67 -5.68 21.80
CA ARG A 11 -21.04 -5.23 20.46
C ARG A 11 -19.92 -4.31 19.96
N SER A 12 -18.74 -4.80 19.54
CA SER A 12 -18.47 -5.53 18.29
C SER A 12 -19.52 -5.29 17.22
N TRP A 13 -19.29 -4.27 16.39
CA TRP A 13 -19.42 -4.26 14.93
C TRP A 13 -18.50 -3.11 14.46
N ASP A 14 -17.34 -3.39 13.86
CA ASP A 14 -17.19 -3.55 12.40
C ASP A 14 -16.66 -2.20 11.83
N GLU A 15 -15.76 -2.02 10.88
CA GLU A 15 -14.90 -2.87 10.06
C GLU A 15 -14.39 -1.92 8.94
N ARG A 16 -13.09 -1.99 8.62
CA ARG A 16 -12.56 -1.61 7.30
C ARG A 16 -12.80 -0.17 6.81
N THR A 17 -12.50 0.88 7.59
CA THR A 17 -11.77 1.99 6.94
C THR A 17 -10.35 1.50 6.71
N ILE A 18 -10.19 0.78 5.60
CA ILE A 18 -8.90 0.42 5.00
C ILE A 18 -8.23 1.75 4.63
N VAL A 19 -7.74 2.47 5.63
CA VAL A 19 -6.71 3.48 5.44
C VAL A 19 -5.48 2.64 5.22
N ASN A 20 -5.30 2.28 3.95
CA ASN A 20 -4.27 1.38 3.48
C ASN A 20 -2.93 2.03 3.85
N ASP A 21 -2.39 1.66 5.01
CA ASP A 21 -1.18 2.27 5.50
C ASP A 21 -0.01 1.60 4.76
N TYR A 22 0.56 2.34 3.83
CA TYR A 22 1.64 1.84 2.99
C TYR A 22 2.99 1.89 3.72
N ASP A 23 3.04 2.14 5.03
CA ASP A 23 4.29 2.08 5.80
C ASP A 23 4.92 0.68 5.77
N ALA A 24 4.11 -0.38 5.80
CA ALA A 24 4.63 -1.74 5.66
C ALA A 24 5.31 -1.95 4.30
N LEU A 25 4.74 -1.38 3.23
CA LEU A 25 5.36 -1.37 1.91
C LEU A 25 6.65 -0.53 1.92
N ARG A 26 6.64 0.67 2.50
CA ARG A 26 7.84 1.52 2.65
C ARG A 26 8.96 0.74 3.34
N ASP A 27 8.68 0.17 4.51
CA ASP A 27 9.65 -0.53 5.33
C ASP A 27 10.18 -1.80 4.63
N TYR A 28 9.32 -2.51 3.89
CA TYR A 28 9.73 -3.61 3.03
C TYR A 28 10.72 -3.13 1.95
N LEU A 29 10.37 -2.06 1.22
CA LEU A 29 11.21 -1.50 0.15
C LEU A 29 12.56 -1.01 0.69
N MET A 30 12.59 -0.36 1.86
CA MET A 30 13.84 0.13 2.49
C MET A 30 14.84 -0.99 2.79
N ARG A 31 14.35 -2.21 3.06
CA ARG A 31 15.21 -3.38 3.31
C ARG A 31 15.80 -3.97 2.02
N GLN A 32 15.30 -3.58 0.85
CA GLN A 32 15.73 -4.15 -0.43
C GLN A 32 17.08 -3.59 -0.88
N LYS A 33 18.03 -4.50 -1.12
CA LYS A 33 19.37 -4.15 -1.61
C LYS A 33 19.38 -3.93 -3.13
N GLN A 34 18.53 -4.65 -3.85
CA GLN A 34 18.42 -4.61 -5.31
C GLN A 34 18.07 -3.20 -5.81
N THR A 35 18.61 -2.83 -6.97
CA THR A 35 18.32 -1.55 -7.62
C THR A 35 16.99 -1.55 -8.34
N GLU A 36 16.52 -2.72 -8.76
CA GLU A 36 15.23 -2.92 -9.43
C GLU A 36 14.70 -4.31 -9.10
N PHE A 37 13.40 -4.42 -8.84
CA PHE A 37 12.69 -5.70 -8.72
C PHE A 37 11.20 -5.49 -9.00
N VAL A 38 10.46 -6.58 -9.13
CA VAL A 38 9.02 -6.59 -9.41
C VAL A 38 8.31 -7.31 -8.27
N LEU A 39 7.17 -6.76 -7.84
CA LEU A 39 6.23 -7.45 -6.97
C LEU A 39 4.88 -7.57 -7.67
N SER A 40 4.22 -8.71 -7.53
CA SER A 40 2.81 -8.87 -7.91
C SER A 40 1.90 -8.11 -6.95
N PHE A 41 0.66 -7.87 -7.37
CA PHE A 41 -0.37 -7.29 -6.49
C PHE A 41 -0.59 -8.14 -5.25
N GLU A 42 -0.65 -9.47 -5.40
CA GLU A 42 -0.76 -10.40 -4.27
C GLU A 42 0.38 -10.21 -3.27
N GLN A 43 1.63 -10.17 -3.73
CA GLN A 43 2.78 -9.94 -2.85
C GLN A 43 2.72 -8.58 -2.14
N ILE A 44 2.23 -7.54 -2.82
CA ILE A 44 2.05 -6.23 -2.21
C ILE A 44 0.95 -6.26 -1.15
N GLU A 45 -0.17 -6.95 -1.42
CA GLU A 45 -1.28 -7.14 -0.49
C GLU A 45 -0.84 -7.91 0.76
N GLU A 46 -0.01 -8.95 0.59
CA GLU A 46 0.61 -9.69 1.70
C GLU A 46 1.51 -8.78 2.55
N ILE A 47 2.31 -7.92 1.92
CA ILE A 47 3.19 -6.98 2.63
C ILE A 47 2.39 -5.96 3.44
N ILE A 48 1.32 -5.39 2.85
CA ILE A 48 0.50 -4.37 3.53
C ILE A 48 -0.59 -4.98 4.43
N GLY A 49 -0.77 -6.30 4.40
CA GLY A 49 -1.79 -7.01 5.16
C GLY A 49 -3.23 -6.67 4.77
N SER A 50 -3.44 -6.22 3.52
CA SER A 50 -4.68 -5.61 3.06
C SER A 50 -4.83 -5.73 1.55
N ALA A 51 -6.07 -5.88 1.08
CA ALA A 51 -6.37 -5.89 -0.35
C ALA A 51 -6.13 -4.51 -0.99
N LEU A 52 -5.53 -4.50 -2.17
CA LEU A 52 -5.34 -3.28 -2.93
C LEU A 52 -6.70 -2.76 -3.42
N PRO A 53 -6.90 -1.43 -3.42
CA PRO A 53 -8.12 -0.87 -3.96
C PRO A 53 -8.20 -1.13 -5.46
N ARG A 54 -9.42 -1.16 -6.02
CA ARG A 54 -9.64 -1.32 -7.48
C ARG A 54 -8.80 -0.34 -8.30
N ALA A 55 -8.56 0.85 -7.76
CA ALA A 55 -7.74 1.89 -8.38
C ALA A 55 -6.29 1.47 -8.67
N ALA A 56 -5.72 0.51 -7.93
CA ALA A 56 -4.40 -0.07 -8.20
C ALA A 56 -4.29 -0.72 -9.58
N ASN A 57 -5.43 -1.06 -10.21
CA ASN A 57 -5.47 -1.52 -11.59
C ASN A 57 -5.20 -0.42 -12.64
N ARG A 58 -4.97 0.84 -12.23
CA ARG A 58 -4.62 1.92 -13.15
C ARG A 58 -3.12 2.19 -13.09
N ALA A 59 -2.47 2.33 -14.25
CA ALA A 59 -1.04 2.65 -14.30
C ALA A 59 -0.73 3.98 -13.58
N SER A 60 -1.60 4.97 -13.77
CA SER A 60 -1.55 6.26 -13.06
C SER A 60 -1.75 6.16 -11.55
N TRP A 61 -2.12 5.01 -10.98
CA TRP A 61 -2.11 4.85 -9.52
C TRP A 61 -0.69 4.67 -8.99
N TRP A 62 0.18 3.98 -9.75
CA TRP A 62 1.54 3.64 -9.35
C TRP A 62 2.58 4.62 -9.90
N ASP A 63 2.42 5.04 -11.15
CA ASP A 63 3.45 5.73 -11.92
C ASP A 63 3.70 7.17 -11.43
N SER A 64 4.71 7.31 -10.57
CA SER A 64 5.04 8.59 -9.92
C SER A 64 5.66 9.60 -10.88
N LEU A 65 6.23 9.15 -12.00
CA LEU A 65 6.82 10.04 -13.02
C LEU A 65 5.76 10.66 -13.94
N ARG A 66 4.65 9.96 -14.18
CA ARG A 66 3.58 10.42 -15.08
C ARG A 66 2.55 11.32 -14.44
N SER A 67 2.49 11.41 -13.11
CA SER A 67 1.51 12.26 -12.43
C SER A 67 2.12 12.86 -11.16
N PRO A 68 3.07 13.79 -11.28
CA PRO A 68 3.74 14.39 -10.12
C PRO A 68 2.78 15.22 -9.24
N ASP A 69 1.71 15.76 -9.81
CA ASP A 69 0.74 16.61 -9.10
C ASP A 69 -0.24 15.84 -8.20
N ILE A 70 -0.27 14.51 -8.29
CA ILE A 70 -1.18 13.66 -7.52
C ILE A 70 -0.41 13.02 -6.36
N GLN A 71 -0.63 13.56 -5.16
CA GLN A 71 -0.18 12.95 -3.90
C GLN A 71 -1.06 11.74 -3.58
N MET A 72 -0.43 10.57 -3.47
CA MET A 72 -1.11 9.33 -3.13
C MET A 72 -0.29 8.58 -2.08
N PRO A 73 -0.93 8.00 -1.05
CA PRO A 73 -0.22 7.45 0.11
C PRO A 73 0.76 6.33 -0.25
N GLN A 74 0.41 5.46 -1.22
CA GLN A 74 1.32 4.41 -1.71
C GLN A 74 2.56 4.98 -2.40
N ARG A 75 2.38 6.09 -3.13
CA ARG A 75 3.50 6.72 -3.85
C ARG A 75 4.43 7.36 -2.84
N GLU A 76 3.89 8.07 -1.86
CA GLU A 76 4.68 8.67 -0.78
C GLU A 76 5.49 7.61 -0.03
N ALA A 77 4.89 6.46 0.29
CA ALA A 77 5.60 5.32 0.87
C ALA A 77 6.76 4.83 -0.02
N CYS A 78 6.52 4.67 -1.33
CA CYS A 78 7.57 4.27 -2.28
C CYS A 78 8.70 5.31 -2.36
N LEU A 79 8.33 6.59 -2.44
CA LEU A 79 9.28 7.69 -2.55
C LEU A 79 10.10 7.87 -1.26
N ALA A 80 9.48 7.73 -0.09
CA ALA A 80 10.13 7.75 1.21
C ALA A 80 11.12 6.59 1.36
N ALA A 81 10.81 5.42 0.79
CA ALA A 81 11.74 4.29 0.71
C ALA A 81 12.86 4.48 -0.33
N GLY A 82 12.83 5.55 -1.12
CA GLY A 82 13.82 5.83 -2.17
C GLY A 82 13.57 5.10 -3.48
N PHE A 83 12.35 4.62 -3.74
CA PHE A 83 11.96 3.92 -4.95
C PHE A 83 10.96 4.74 -5.80
N VAL A 84 10.94 4.46 -7.09
CA VAL A 84 9.87 4.84 -8.01
C VAL A 84 9.12 3.57 -8.39
N ALA A 85 7.80 3.61 -8.32
CA ALA A 85 6.92 2.53 -8.74
C ALA A 85 6.45 2.76 -10.18
N THR A 86 6.50 1.71 -10.99
CA THR A 86 6.02 1.70 -12.37
C THR A 86 5.16 0.46 -12.59
N ARG A 87 3.93 0.65 -13.09
CA ARG A 87 3.04 -0.46 -13.42
C ARG A 87 3.62 -1.29 -14.57
N MET A 88 3.65 -2.61 -14.43
CA MET A 88 4.05 -3.52 -15.50
C MET A 88 2.91 -3.74 -16.52
N PRO A 89 3.23 -4.04 -17.79
CA PRO A 89 2.24 -4.28 -18.84
C PRO A 89 1.43 -5.58 -18.64
N ASP A 90 1.88 -6.46 -17.75
CA ASP A 90 1.15 -7.66 -17.34
C ASP A 90 -0.17 -7.35 -16.59
N GLY A 91 -0.33 -6.10 -16.14
CA GLY A 91 -1.52 -5.64 -15.44
C GLY A 91 -1.64 -6.13 -14.00
N GLN A 92 -0.69 -6.92 -13.49
CA GLN A 92 -0.77 -7.54 -12.16
C GLN A 92 0.46 -7.29 -11.31
N SER A 93 1.47 -6.60 -11.84
CA SER A 93 2.71 -6.35 -11.11
C SER A 93 3.15 -4.89 -11.15
N VAL A 94 4.02 -4.54 -10.22
CA VAL A 94 4.65 -3.23 -10.10
C VAL A 94 6.15 -3.43 -10.02
N ARG A 95 6.88 -2.71 -10.88
CA ARG A 95 8.32 -2.59 -10.81
C ARG A 95 8.70 -1.46 -9.86
N PHE A 96 9.60 -1.75 -8.93
CA PHE A 96 10.20 -0.76 -8.05
C PHE A 96 11.65 -0.56 -8.46
N THR A 97 11.98 0.67 -8.85
CA THR A 97 13.35 1.05 -9.24
C THR A 97 13.88 2.07 -8.25
N LYS A 98 15.06 1.84 -7.66
CA LYS A 98 15.72 2.81 -6.78
C LYS A 98 15.93 4.12 -7.52
N LYS A 99 15.59 5.24 -6.88
CA LYS A 99 16.01 6.55 -7.35
C LYS A 99 17.53 6.60 -7.33
N LYS A 100 18.14 6.84 -8.49
CA LYS A 100 19.55 7.22 -8.56
C LYS A 100 19.66 8.51 -7.75
N GLN A 101 20.26 8.48 -6.56
CA GLN A 101 20.59 9.72 -5.86
C GLN A 101 21.48 10.51 -6.80
N ARG A 102 20.97 11.62 -7.33
CA ARG A 102 21.81 12.61 -7.98
C ARG A 102 22.56 13.30 -6.85
N ARG A 103 23.75 12.77 -6.57
CA ARG A 103 24.77 13.41 -5.72
C ARG A 103 25.17 14.75 -6.30
#